data_AF-A0A4Y2NL58-F1
#
_entry.id   AF-A0A4Y2NL58-F1
#
_cell.length_a   1.000
_cell.length_b   1.000
_cell.length_c   1.000
_cell.angle_alpha   90.00
_cell.angle_beta   90.00
_cell.angle_gamma   90.00
#
_symmetry.space_group_name_H-M   'P 1'
#
loop_
_entity.id
_entity.type
_entity.pdbx_description
1 polymer ?
#
loop_
_entity_poly.entity_id
_entity_poly.type
_entity_poly.pdbx_seq_one_letter_code
_entity_poly.pdbx_strand_id
1 'polypeptide(L)'
;GPKLVNQSIQSSRYLPEDLRNLVDPVIKRNGFFAHPEHLMLAMIQDNTKLIREFGLRRILKARQLDQKRTSIRTFMPPKLNFKAQDCSEIINWMDCGLSSPPLLKDSSDDEIKSHIQSDSAANWDITFKTCTVHKSC
;
A
#
# COMPACT_ATOMS: atom_id res chain seq x y z
N GLY A 1 5.82 4.18 6.85
CA GLY A 1 4.99 3.20 6.12
C GLY A 1 3.88 3.88 5.33
N PRO A 2 3.11 3.15 4.50
CA PRO A 2 2.05 3.69 3.62
C PRO A 2 0.98 4.52 4.35
N LYS A 3 0.67 4.17 5.61
CA LYS A 3 -0.24 4.94 6.48
C LYS A 3 0.20 6.39 6.68
N LEU A 4 1.50 6.65 6.77
CA LEU A 4 2.03 8.01 6.92
C LEU A 4 1.80 8.83 5.66
N VAL A 5 1.96 8.23 4.47
CA VAL A 5 1.65 8.92 3.21
C VAL A 5 0.17 9.27 3.13
N ASN A 6 -0.71 8.34 3.52
CA ASN A 6 -2.14 8.62 3.58
C ASN A 6 -2.43 9.80 4.52
N GLN A 7 -1.90 9.76 5.75
CA GLN A 7 -2.08 10.83 6.73
C GLN A 7 -1.56 12.17 6.22
N SER A 8 -0.38 12.21 5.61
CA SER A 8 0.16 13.44 5.02
C SER A 8 -0.74 14.00 3.91
N ILE A 9 -1.28 13.14 3.04
CA ILE A 9 -2.23 13.55 1.99
C ILE A 9 -3.53 14.07 2.59
N GLN A 10 -4.08 13.42 3.63
CA GLN A 10 -5.29 13.90 4.29
C GLN A 10 -5.05 15.25 4.96
N SER A 11 -3.95 15.39 5.71
CA SER A 11 -3.63 16.63 6.41
C SER A 11 -3.35 17.79 5.46
N SER A 12 -2.72 17.56 4.29
CA SER A 12 -2.42 18.64 3.34
C SER A 12 -3.67 19.28 2.73
N ARG A 13 -4.83 18.60 2.78
CA ARG A 13 -6.12 19.15 2.29
C ARG A 13 -6.62 20.34 3.08
N TYR A 14 -6.30 20.40 4.36
CA TYR A 14 -6.73 21.47 5.24
C TYR A 14 -5.82 22.71 5.16
N LEU A 15 -4.73 22.63 4.38
CA LEU A 15 -3.85 23.77 4.17
C LEU A 15 -4.41 24.73 3.12
N PRO A 16 -4.17 26.04 3.28
CA PRO A 16 -4.30 27.02 2.20
C PRO A 16 -3.51 26.60 0.96
N GLU A 17 -3.98 27.02 -0.22
CA GLU A 17 -3.40 26.60 -1.51
C GLU A 17 -1.90 26.88 -1.61
N ASP A 18 -1.43 28.05 -1.16
CA ASP A 18 -0.02 28.43 -1.19
C ASP A 18 0.86 27.46 -0.39
N LEU A 19 0.39 27.04 0.79
CA LEU A 19 1.11 26.09 1.63
C LEU A 19 1.03 24.66 1.06
N ARG A 20 -0.13 24.28 0.51
CA ARG A 20 -0.29 22.98 -0.15
C ARG A 20 0.67 22.83 -1.34
N ASN A 21 0.85 23.89 -2.13
CA ASN A 21 1.78 23.91 -3.25
C ASN A 21 3.25 23.69 -2.85
N LEU A 22 3.62 24.04 -1.60
CA LEU A 22 4.94 23.76 -1.04
C LEU A 22 5.07 22.34 -0.49
N VAL A 23 4.01 21.81 0.14
CA VAL A 23 4.02 20.53 0.84
C VAL A 23 3.82 19.34 -0.12
N ASP A 24 2.93 19.46 -1.12
CA ASP A 24 2.61 18.38 -2.04
C ASP A 24 3.84 17.83 -2.80
N PRO A 25 4.80 18.65 -3.28
CA PRO A 25 6.06 18.16 -3.85
C PRO A 25 6.89 17.33 -2.86
N VAL A 26 6.90 17.70 -1.58
CA VAL A 26 7.61 16.96 -0.52
C VAL A 26 6.95 15.61 -0.28
N ILE A 27 5.61 15.56 -0.26
CA ILE A 27 4.84 14.30 -0.16
C ILE A 27 5.11 13.43 -1.38
N LYS A 28 5.10 13.99 -2.61
CA LYS A 28 5.43 13.26 -3.85
C LYS A 28 6.81 12.64 -3.80
N ARG A 29 7.82 13.39 -3.35
CA ARG A 29 9.19 12.89 -3.20
C ARG A 29 9.28 11.71 -2.22
N ASN A 30 8.41 11.69 -1.20
CA ASN A 30 8.29 10.61 -0.23
C ASN A 30 7.28 9.52 -0.64
N GLY A 31 6.74 9.58 -1.87
CA GLY A 31 5.73 8.65 -2.39
C GLY A 31 6.18 7.19 -2.49
N PHE A 32 7.48 6.91 -2.32
CA PHE A 32 8.04 5.54 -2.24
C PHE A 32 7.28 4.65 -1.25
N PHE A 33 6.83 5.19 -0.11
CA PHE A 33 6.07 4.44 0.89
C PHE A 33 4.67 4.03 0.42
N ALA A 34 4.14 4.64 -0.65
CA ALA A 34 2.87 4.28 -1.27
C ALA A 34 3.03 3.28 -2.43
N HIS A 35 4.18 2.60 -2.54
CA HIS A 35 4.37 1.53 -3.51
C HIS A 35 3.22 0.49 -3.42
N PRO A 36 2.71 -0.04 -4.56
CA PRO A 36 1.56 -0.93 -4.59
C PRO A 36 1.61 -2.08 -3.57
N GLU A 37 2.78 -2.71 -3.39
CA GLU A 37 2.93 -3.77 -2.39
C GLU A 37 2.74 -3.31 -0.95
N HIS A 38 3.28 -2.15 -0.58
CA HIS A 38 3.08 -1.61 0.76
C HIS A 38 1.61 -1.27 0.97
N LEU A 39 0.94 -0.71 -0.04
CA LEU A 39 -0.49 -0.43 0.02
C LEU A 39 -1.31 -1.72 0.13
N MET A 40 -0.99 -2.77 -0.63
CA MET A 40 -1.66 -4.08 -0.50
C MET A 40 -1.56 -4.62 0.93
N LEU A 41 -0.36 -4.61 1.52
CA LEU A 41 -0.13 -5.06 2.89
C LEU A 41 -0.86 -4.20 3.93
N ALA A 42 -0.99 -2.90 3.69
CA ALA A 42 -1.77 -2.02 4.56
C ALA A 42 -3.28 -2.30 4.43
N MET A 43 -3.77 -2.49 3.20
CA MET A 43 -5.18 -2.73 2.92
C MET A 43 -5.69 -4.03 3.54
N ILE A 44 -4.92 -5.12 3.48
CA ILE A 44 -5.33 -6.41 4.08
C ILE A 44 -5.42 -6.39 5.61
N GLN A 45 -4.74 -5.41 6.25
CA GLN A 45 -4.81 -5.16 7.70
C GLN A 45 -5.81 -4.05 8.06
N ASP A 46 -6.51 -3.48 7.08
CA ASP A 46 -7.47 -2.41 7.33
C ASP A 46 -8.72 -2.95 8.07
N ASN A 47 -9.35 -2.12 8.89
CA ASN A 47 -10.58 -2.50 9.60
C ASN A 47 -11.80 -2.62 8.68
N THR A 48 -11.76 -1.97 7.51
CA THR A 48 -12.83 -1.95 6.52
C THR A 48 -12.77 -3.18 5.62
N LYS A 49 -13.81 -4.03 5.66
CA LYS A 49 -13.87 -5.27 4.84
C LYS A 49 -13.62 -5.02 3.36
N LEU A 50 -14.27 -4.00 2.79
CA LEU A 50 -14.14 -3.66 1.36
C LEU A 50 -12.69 -3.34 0.97
N ILE A 51 -11.95 -2.63 1.84
CA ILE A 51 -10.54 -2.30 1.62
C ILE A 51 -9.67 -3.56 1.71
N ARG A 52 -9.92 -4.43 2.71
CA ARG A 52 -9.23 -5.73 2.83
C ARG A 52 -9.42 -6.58 1.58
N GLU A 53 -10.67 -6.75 1.16
CA GLU A 53 -11.04 -7.53 -0.02
C GLU A 53 -10.36 -6.98 -1.29
N PHE A 54 -10.36 -5.65 -1.46
CA PHE A 54 -9.66 -5.01 -2.57
C PHE A 54 -8.17 -5.33 -2.55
N GLY A 55 -7.51 -5.22 -1.38
CA GLY A 55 -6.10 -5.58 -1.21
C GLY A 55 -5.80 -7.03 -1.57
N LEU A 56 -6.59 -7.98 -1.08
CA LEU A 56 -6.43 -9.42 -1.37
C LEU A 56 -6.58 -9.72 -2.87
N ARG A 57 -7.60 -9.14 -3.53
CA ARG A 57 -7.79 -9.28 -4.98
C ARG A 57 -6.62 -8.72 -5.78
N ARG A 58 -6.05 -7.60 -5.34
CA ARG A 58 -4.85 -7.01 -5.97
C ARG A 58 -3.62 -7.91 -5.81
N ILE A 59 -3.45 -8.58 -4.67
CA ILE A 59 -2.37 -9.55 -4.44
C ILE A 59 -2.50 -10.74 -5.41
N LEU A 60 -3.69 -11.33 -5.54
CA LEU A 60 -3.92 -12.43 -6.50
C LEU A 60 -3.62 -12.00 -7.94
N LYS A 61 -4.06 -10.81 -8.34
CA LYS A 61 -3.74 -10.24 -9.66
C LYS A 61 -2.24 -10.08 -9.84
N ALA A 62 -1.53 -9.60 -8.82
CA ALA A 62 -0.09 -9.40 -8.86
C ALA A 62 0.68 -10.72 -9.01
N ARG A 63 0.26 -11.80 -8.33
CA ARG A 63 0.83 -13.14 -8.50
C ARG A 63 0.71 -13.65 -9.94
N GLN A 64 -0.46 -13.48 -10.55
CA GLN A 64 -0.68 -13.86 -11.95
C GLN A 64 0.21 -13.09 -12.92
N LEU A 65 0.51 -11.82 -12.62
CA LEU A 65 1.41 -10.99 -13.41
C LEU A 65 2.86 -11.40 -13.23
N ASP A 66 3.28 -11.71 -12.00
CA ASP A 66 4.64 -12.14 -11.70
C ASP A 66 4.98 -13.49 -12.34
N GLN A 67 4.03 -14.43 -12.43
CA GLN A 67 4.23 -15.70 -13.16
C GLN A 67 4.58 -15.50 -14.64
N LYS A 68 4.12 -14.39 -15.24
CA LYS A 68 4.37 -14.06 -16.66
C LYS A 68 5.53 -13.07 -16.82
N ARG A 69 6.10 -12.58 -15.72
CA ARG A 69 7.12 -11.54 -15.74
C ARG A 69 8.48 -12.16 -16.03
N THR A 70 9.14 -11.63 -17.04
CA THR A 70 10.52 -11.98 -17.41
C THR A 70 11.55 -10.96 -16.92
N SER A 71 11.09 -9.77 -16.54
CA SER A 71 11.93 -8.67 -16.06
C SER A 71 12.07 -8.64 -14.55
N ILE A 72 13.15 -8.02 -14.06
CA ILE A 72 13.34 -7.75 -12.63
C ILE A 72 12.27 -6.75 -12.18
N ARG A 73 11.78 -6.94 -10.95
CA ARG A 73 10.86 -6.01 -10.32
C ARG A 73 11.50 -4.63 -10.14
N THR A 74 10.87 -3.61 -10.69
CA THR A 74 11.29 -2.21 -10.48
C THR A 74 10.51 -1.59 -9.32
N PHE A 75 11.23 -0.99 -8.37
CA PHE A 75 10.63 -0.23 -7.29
C PHE A 75 10.66 1.26 -7.63
N MET A 76 9.58 1.78 -8.21
CA MET A 76 9.42 3.21 -8.52
C MET A 76 8.35 3.85 -7.64
N PRO A 77 8.56 5.09 -7.16
CA PRO A 77 7.51 5.86 -6.50
C PRO A 77 6.31 6.01 -7.45
N PRO A 78 5.10 5.59 -7.04
CA PRO A 78 3.91 5.77 -7.85
C PRO A 78 3.47 7.23 -7.88
N LYS A 79 2.69 7.58 -8.90
CA LYS A 79 2.00 8.88 -8.95
C LYS A 79 0.91 8.91 -7.88
N LEU A 80 1.08 9.79 -6.90
CA LEU A 80 0.13 9.94 -5.80
C LEU A 80 -1.12 10.72 -6.23
N ASN A 81 -2.28 10.24 -5.77
CA ASN A 81 -3.56 10.92 -5.85
C ASN A 81 -3.84 11.70 -4.56
N PHE A 82 -3.67 13.02 -4.61
CA PHE A 82 -3.93 13.89 -3.45
C PHE A 82 -5.42 13.99 -3.07
N LYS A 83 -6.33 13.51 -3.93
CA LYS A 83 -7.78 13.46 -3.69
C LYS A 83 -8.27 12.12 -3.10
N ALA A 84 -7.38 11.15 -2.88
CA ALA A 84 -7.69 9.82 -2.33
C ALA A 84 -8.37 9.86 -0.95
N GLN A 85 -9.57 9.32 -0.77
CA GLN A 85 -10.22 9.30 0.55
C GLN A 85 -9.60 8.28 1.49
N ASP A 86 -9.12 7.16 0.94
CA ASP A 86 -8.51 6.09 1.71
C ASP A 86 -7.29 5.50 0.98
N CYS A 87 -6.68 4.49 1.62
CA CYS A 87 -5.45 3.87 1.11
C CYS A 87 -5.60 3.16 -0.24
N SER A 88 -6.81 2.75 -0.61
CA SER A 88 -7.10 2.13 -1.90
C SER A 88 -7.09 3.13 -3.06
N GLU A 89 -7.18 4.43 -2.79
CA GLU A 89 -7.24 5.47 -3.83
C GLU A 89 -5.93 6.25 -4.00
N ILE A 90 -4.92 6.01 -3.16
CA ILE A 90 -3.65 6.77 -3.12
C ILE A 90 -2.90 6.70 -4.45
N ILE A 91 -3.05 5.62 -5.20
CA ILE A 91 -2.38 5.41 -6.48
C ILE A 91 -3.39 4.98 -7.55
N ASN A 92 -3.04 5.24 -8.82
CA ASN A 92 -3.74 4.59 -9.92
C ASN A 92 -3.23 3.16 -10.09
N TRP A 93 -4.05 2.19 -9.69
CA TRP A 93 -3.75 0.75 -9.78
C TRP A 93 -3.63 0.23 -11.22
N MET A 94 -4.08 0.98 -12.22
CA MET A 94 -3.95 0.62 -13.62
C MET A 94 -2.60 1.08 -14.21
N ASP A 95 -2.05 2.17 -13.68
CA ASP A 95 -0.80 2.78 -14.18
C ASP A 95 0.44 2.30 -13.41
N CYS A 96 0.26 1.49 -12.36
CA CYS A 96 1.34 0.99 -11.52
C CYS A 96 1.66 -0.47 -11.84
N GLY A 97 2.95 -0.78 -11.97
CA GLY A 97 3.42 -2.16 -12.01
C GLY A 97 3.09 -2.87 -10.70
N LEU A 98 2.25 -3.90 -10.78
CA LEU A 98 1.91 -4.73 -9.63
C LEU A 98 2.93 -5.86 -9.48
N SER A 99 3.31 -6.17 -8.26
CA SER A 99 4.07 -7.36 -7.90
C SER A 99 3.55 -7.88 -6.57
N SER A 100 3.62 -9.19 -6.38
CA SER A 100 3.12 -9.85 -5.18
C SER A 100 4.05 -9.51 -4.01
N PRO A 101 3.50 -9.11 -2.83
CA PRO A 101 4.31 -8.87 -1.65
C PRO A 101 5.09 -10.14 -1.25
N PRO A 102 6.43 -10.09 -1.14
CA PRO A 102 7.24 -11.24 -0.74
C PRO A 102 6.84 -11.81 0.63
N LEU A 103 6.32 -10.96 1.52
CA LEU A 103 5.82 -11.35 2.84
C LEU A 103 4.64 -12.34 2.79
N LEU A 104 3.94 -12.41 1.66
CA LEU A 104 2.85 -13.36 1.47
C LEU A 104 3.26 -14.52 0.58
N LYS A 105 4.55 -14.72 0.27
CA LYS A 105 4.99 -15.77 -0.65
C LYS A 105 4.55 -17.16 -0.22
N ASP A 106 4.55 -17.42 1.08
CA ASP A 106 4.26 -18.76 1.63
C ASP A 106 2.75 -19.03 1.75
N SER A 107 1.91 -17.99 1.69
CA SER A 107 0.46 -18.17 1.70
C SER A 107 -0.06 -18.62 0.34
N SER A 108 -0.90 -19.65 0.29
CA SER A 108 -1.43 -20.15 -0.97
C SER A 108 -2.48 -19.20 -1.58
N ASP A 109 -2.75 -19.33 -2.89
CA ASP A 109 -3.81 -18.57 -3.55
C ASP A 109 -5.20 -18.91 -2.96
N ASP A 110 -5.40 -20.15 -2.53
CA ASP A 110 -6.69 -20.60 -1.98
C ASP A 110 -6.91 -20.11 -0.55
N GLU A 111 -5.86 -20.02 0.27
CA GLU A 111 -5.91 -19.32 1.56
C GLU A 111 -6.32 -17.85 1.36
N ILE A 112 -5.69 -17.14 0.41
CA ILE A 112 -6.06 -15.74 0.12
C ILE A 112 -7.52 -15.63 -0.35
N LYS A 113 -8.01 -16.56 -1.19
CA LYS A 113 -9.40 -16.59 -1.63
C LYS A 113 -10.37 -16.85 -0.48
N SER A 114 -10.03 -17.72 0.47
CA SER A 114 -10.87 -17.96 1.65
C SER A 114 -11.01 -16.70 2.50
N HIS A 115 -9.94 -15.90 2.62
CA HIS A 115 -9.98 -14.63 3.35
C HIS A 115 -10.83 -13.55 2.68
N ILE A 116 -10.99 -13.59 1.36
CA ILE A 116 -11.92 -12.72 0.62
C ILE A 116 -13.37 -13.03 1.00
N GLN A 117 -13.68 -14.30 1.24
CA GLN A 117 -15.04 -14.75 1.59
C GLN A 117 -15.35 -14.58 3.08
N SER A 118 -14.33 -14.63 3.94
CA SER A 118 -14.47 -14.42 5.39
C SER A 118 -14.61 -12.95 5.77
N ASP A 119 -15.33 -12.67 6.86
CA ASP A 119 -15.38 -11.32 7.45
C ASP A 119 -14.16 -10.99 8.34
N SER A 120 -13.42 -12.01 8.78
CA SER A 120 -12.27 -11.85 9.67
C SER A 120 -11.04 -11.30 8.94
N ALA A 121 -10.29 -10.44 9.62
CA ALA A 121 -8.96 -10.09 9.17
C ALA A 121 -8.04 -11.31 9.29
N ALA A 122 -7.26 -11.57 8.25
CA ALA A 122 -6.26 -12.62 8.28
C ALA A 122 -5.21 -12.29 9.36
N ASN A 123 -4.90 -13.26 10.22
CA ASN A 123 -3.86 -13.12 11.23
C ASN A 123 -2.48 -13.39 10.60
N TRP A 124 -2.11 -12.60 9.59
CA TRP A 124 -0.73 -12.56 9.12
C TRP A 124 0.07 -11.66 10.05
N ASP A 125 1.12 -12.20 10.64
CA ASP A 125 2.05 -11.43 11.47
C ASP A 125 2.91 -10.51 10.59
N ILE A 126 2.27 -9.47 10.06
CA ILE A 126 2.92 -8.39 9.31
C ILE A 126 3.42 -7.38 10.35
N THR A 127 4.27 -7.84 11.27
CA THR A 127 4.95 -6.94 12.19
C THR A 127 6.02 -6.18 11.40
N PHE A 128 5.77 -4.90 11.13
CA PHE A 128 6.86 -3.96 10.88
C PHE A 128 7.64 -3.87 12.18
N LYS A 129 8.68 -4.71 12.37
CA LYS A 129 9.57 -4.63 13.54
C LYS A 129 9.97 -3.17 13.70
N THR A 130 9.59 -2.59 14.83
CA THR A 130 10.02 -1.24 15.19
C THR A 130 11.54 -1.28 15.26
N CYS A 131 12.22 -0.58 14.36
CA CYS A 131 13.62 -0.28 14.57
C CYS A 131 13.66 0.61 15.80
N THR A 132 14.15 0.08 16.92
CA THR A 132 14.41 0.88 18.12
C THR A 132 15.38 1.98 17.72
N VAL A 133 14.90 3.21 17.60
CA VAL A 133 15.77 4.36 17.45
C VAL A 133 16.54 4.46 18.76
N HIS A 134 17.80 4.05 18.75
CA HIS A 134 18.70 4.34 19.86
C HIS A 134 18.75 5.86 19.97
N LYS A 135 18.11 6.41 21.01
CA LYS A 135 18.32 7.79 21.42
C LYS A 135 19.74 7.84 21.99
N SER A 136 20.70 8.17 21.15
CA SER A 136 21.96 8.71 21.62
C SER A 136 21.65 10.12 22.13
N CYS A 137 21.74 10.29 23.44
CA CYS A 137 21.75 11.60 24.10
C CYS A 137 22.92 12.44 23.61
#